data_AF-A0A1H3FLS9-F1
#
_entry.id   AF-A0A1H3FLS9-F1
#
_cell.length_a   1.000
_cell.length_b   1.000
_cell.length_c   1.000
_cell.angle_alpha   90.00
_cell.angle_beta   90.00
_cell.angle_gamma   90.00
#
_symmetry.space_group_name_H-M   'P 1'
#
loop_
_entity.id
_entity.type
_entity.pdbx_description
1 polymer ?
#
loop_
_entity_poly.entity_id
_entity_poly.type
_entity_poly.pdbx_seq_one_letter_code
_entity_poly.pdbx_strand_id
1 'polypeptide(L)' 'MKKDKSIAYILLIFLGGFLGLHRFYLGKVATGILYLLTGGLLGIGWIYDLFTLGRQVDDYNVRFAYRNRIA' A
#
# COMPACT_ATOMS: atom_id res chain seq x y z
N MET A 1 -12.13 -2.80 7.57
CA MET A 1 -12.69 -1.47 7.25
C MET A 1 -12.25 -1.11 5.83
N LYS A 2 -13.09 -0.39 5.07
CA LYS A 2 -12.66 0.15 3.77
C LYS A 2 -11.46 1.08 3.95
N LYS A 3 -10.58 1.10 2.97
CA LYS A 3 -9.34 1.89 2.94
C LYS A 3 -9.50 3.02 1.93
N ASP A 4 -8.98 4.18 2.28
CA ASP A 4 -9.08 5.37 1.43
C ASP A 4 -7.84 5.53 0.57
N LYS A 5 -8.07 5.81 -0.72
CA LYS A 5 -7.00 6.07 -1.69
C LYS A 5 -6.18 7.29 -1.27
N SER A 6 -6.84 8.38 -0.88
CA SER A 6 -6.17 9.61 -0.46
C SER A 6 -5.20 9.37 0.69
N ILE A 7 -5.59 8.58 1.71
CA ILE A 7 -4.72 8.22 2.83
C ILE A 7 -3.53 7.39 2.34
N ALA A 8 -3.77 6.42 1.45
CA ALA A 8 -2.71 5.60 0.88
C ALA A 8 -1.68 6.46 0.10
N TYR A 9 -2.15 7.41 -0.72
CA TYR A 9 -1.28 8.33 -1.47
C TYR A 9 -0.54 9.33 -0.57
N ILE A 10 -1.18 9.83 0.50
CA ILE A 10 -0.51 10.68 1.50
C ILE A 10 0.63 9.91 2.18
N LEU A 11 0.39 8.64 2.57
CA LEU A 11 1.44 7.77 3.14
C LEU A 11 2.58 7.50 2.15
N LEU A 12 2.27 7.39 0.85
CA LEU A 12 3.25 7.20 -0.22
C LEU A 12 4.11 8.46 -0.44
N ILE A 13 3.53 9.67 -0.41
CA ILE A 13 4.24 10.90 -0.79
C ILE A 13 4.91 11.57 0.43
N PHE A 14 4.23 11.63 1.58
CA PHE A 14 4.69 12.42 2.73
C PHE A 14 5.36 11.60 3.83
N LEU A 15 4.92 10.37 4.09
CA LEU A 15 5.26 9.68 5.34
C LEU A 15 6.25 8.51 5.19
N GLY A 16 6.56 8.08 3.97
CA GLY A 16 7.52 7.00 3.79
C GLY A 16 7.34 6.21 2.49
N GLY A 17 7.28 6.91 1.36
CA GLY A 17 7.34 6.29 0.05
C GLY A 17 8.56 5.38 -0.15
N PHE A 18 9.73 5.86 0.29
CA PHE A 18 10.98 5.10 0.29
C PHE A 18 11.03 4.02 1.38
N LEU A 19 10.39 4.25 2.53
CA LEU A 19 10.36 3.28 3.63
C LEU A 19 9.28 2.19 3.45
N GLY A 20 8.36 2.36 2.50
CA GLY A 20 7.27 1.41 2.23
C GLY A 20 6.10 1.48 3.21
N LEU A 21 5.89 2.59 3.94
CA LEU A 21 4.84 2.71 4.98
C LEU A 21 3.43 2.47 4.44
N HIS A 22 3.16 2.90 3.21
CA HIS A 22 1.87 2.69 2.54
C HIS A 22 1.50 1.20 2.36
N ARG A 23 2.50 0.29 2.31
CA ARG A 23 2.26 -1.16 2.20
C ARG A 23 1.74 -1.75 3.50
N PHE A 24 2.16 -1.23 4.65
CA PHE A 24 1.62 -1.63 5.95
C PHE A 24 0.16 -1.21 6.12
N TYR A 25 -0.25 -0.06 5.57
CA TYR A 25 -1.65 0.39 5.59
C TYR A 25 -2.60 -0.58 4.85
N LEU A 26 -2.10 -1.19 3.77
CA LEU A 26 -2.79 -2.23 2.99
C LEU A 26 -2.64 -3.65 3.58
N GLY A 27 -1.92 -3.81 4.70
CA GLY A 27 -1.67 -5.10 5.34
C GLY A 27 -0.60 -5.96 4.65
N LYS A 28 0.18 -5.39 3.72
CA LYS A 28 1.25 -6.09 2.99
C LYS A 28 2.59 -6.02 3.73
N VAL A 29 2.63 -6.59 4.94
CA VAL A 29 3.76 -6.51 5.88
C VAL A 29 5.07 -7.03 5.28
N ALA A 30 5.05 -8.20 4.62
CA ALA A 30 6.26 -8.79 4.03
C ALA A 30 6.93 -7.84 3.00
N THR A 31 6.14 -7.26 2.09
CA THR A 31 6.68 -6.31 1.10
C THR A 31 7.02 -4.95 1.71
N GLY A 32 6.37 -4.56 2.80
CA GLY A 32 6.73 -3.35 3.55
C GLY A 32 8.08 -3.49 4.24
N ILE A 33 8.35 -4.65 4.87
CA ILE A 33 9.66 -4.98 5.47
C ILE A 33 10.74 -5.04 4.38
N LEU A 34 10.43 -5.63 3.22
CA LEU A 34 11.35 -5.63 2.08
C LEU A 34 11.73 -4.21 1.68
N TYR A 35 10.76 -3.29 1.56
CA TYR A 35 11.02 -1.88 1.27
C TYR A 35 11.85 -1.23 2.39
N LEU A 36 11.59 -1.53 3.66
CA LEU A 36 12.37 -0.98 4.78
C LEU A 36 13.84 -1.42 4.77
N LEU A 37 14.10 -2.71 4.51
CA LEU A 37 15.45 -3.28 4.49
C LEU A 37 16.27 -2.84 3.27
N THR A 38 15.58 -2.46 2.19
CA THR A 38 16.20 -2.09 0.91
C THR A 38 16.15 -0.59 0.62
N GLY A 39 15.55 0.20 1.51
CA GLY A 39 15.27 1.62 1.28
C GLY A 39 14.30 1.88 0.12
N GLY A 40 13.39 0.95 -0.16
CA GLY A 40 12.45 1.01 -1.27
C GLY A 40 13.15 0.78 -2.62
N LEU A 41 14.10 -0.16 -2.65
CA LEU A 41 15.01 -0.50 -3.76
C LEU A 41 15.26 0.65 -4.76
N LEU A 42 15.99 1.66 -4.27
CA LEU A 42 16.51 2.83 -4.99
C LEU A 42 15.45 3.82 -5.53
N GLY A 43 14.21 3.78 -5.03
CA GLY A 43 13.15 4.73 -5.43
C GLY A 43 12.35 4.30 -6.66
N ILE A 44 12.75 3.23 -7.33
CA ILE A 44 11.96 2.62 -8.43
C ILE A 44 10.64 2.07 -7.87
N GLY A 45 10.69 1.45 -6.69
CA GLY A 45 9.49 0.95 -6.01
C GLY A 45 8.47 2.05 -5.73
N TRP A 46 8.95 3.24 -5.36
CA TRP A 46 8.09 4.41 -5.14
C TRP A 46 7.39 4.87 -6.41
N ILE A 47 8.12 4.95 -7.54
CA ILE A 47 7.55 5.32 -8.84
C ILE A 47 6.51 4.28 -9.30
N TYR A 48 6.82 3.00 -9.15
CA TYR A 48 5.87 1.92 -9.46
C TYR A 48 4.58 2.03 -8.64
N ASP A 49 4.71 2.33 -7.35
CA ASP A 49 3.57 2.44 -6.45
C ASP A 49 2.72 3.70 -6.74
N LEU A 50 3.27 4.79 -7.30
CA LEU A 50 2.46 5.96 -7.74
C LEU A 50 1.32 5.56 -8.69
N PHE A 51 1.59 4.68 -9.66
CA PHE A 51 0.61 4.28 -10.67
C PHE A 51 -0.27 3.11 -10.21
N THR A 52 0.26 2.23 -9.37
CA THR A 52 -0.44 0.98 -9.02
C THR A 52 -1.20 1.05 -7.70
N LEU A 53 -0.89 2.00 -6.80
CA LEU A 53 -1.48 2.05 -5.47
C LEU A 53 -3.00 2.18 -5.47
N GLY A 54 -3.58 2.98 -6.38
CA GLY A 54 -5.04 3.11 -6.51
C GLY A 54 -5.74 1.77 -6.75
N ARG A 55 -5.21 0.95 -7.67
CA ARG A 55 -5.72 -0.41 -7.94
C ARG A 55 -5.56 -1.32 -6.72
N GLN A 56 -4.41 -1.24 -6.03
CA GLN A 56 -4.16 -2.05 -4.84
C GLN A 56 -5.16 -1.75 -3.71
N VAL A 57 -5.57 -0.48 -3.54
CA VAL A 57 -6.60 -0.08 -2.57
C VAL A 57 -7.97 -0.61 -2.98
N ASP A 58 -8.32 -0.53 -4.26
CA ASP A 58 -9.58 -1.06 -4.78
C ASP A 58 -9.67 -2.58 -4.57
N ASP A 59 -8.61 -3.31 -4.92
CA ASP A 59 -8.54 -4.76 -4.74
C ASP A 59 -8.68 -5.15 -3.26
N TYR A 60 -8.06 -4.40 -2.35
CA TYR A 60 -8.22 -4.61 -0.91
C TYR A 60 -9.68 -4.40 -0.48
N ASN A 61 -10.31 -3.32 -0.93
CA ASN A 61 -11.69 -2.99 -0.60
C ASN A 61 -12.68 -4.02 -1.15
N VAL A 62 -12.45 -4.52 -2.37
CA VAL A 62 -13.22 -5.60 -2.99
C VAL A 62 -13.09 -6.88 -2.15
N ARG A 63 -11.86 -7.31 -1.84
CA ARG A 63 -11.63 -8.52 -1.02
C ARG A 63 -12.23 -8.39 0.38
N PHE A 64 -12.12 -7.21 0.99
CA PHE A 64 -12.76 -6.94 2.28
C PHE A 64 -14.28 -7.04 2.17
N ALA A 65 -14.90 -6.46 1.14
CA ALA A 65 -16.33 -6.56 0.93
C ALA A 65 -16.77 -8.01 0.73
N TYR A 66 -16.06 -8.79 -0.09
CA TYR A 66 -16.33 -10.22 -0.25
C TYR A 66 -16.26 -10.94 1.09
N ARG A 67 -15.17 -10.79 1.85
CA ARG A 67 -15.00 -11.50 3.14
C ARG A 67 -16.12 -11.20 4.15
N ASN A 68 -16.64 -9.98 4.21
CA ASN A 68 -17.75 -9.66 5.12
C ASN A 68 -19.13 -10.11 4.60
N ARG A 69 -19.24 -10.56 3.34
CA ARG A 69 -20.49 -11.11 2.81
C ARG A 69 -20.64 -12.61 3.04
N ILE A 70 -19.53 -13.31 3.33
CA ILE A 70 -19.48 -14.76 3.58
C ILE A 70 -19.23 -15.09 5.07
N ALA A 71 -19.04 -14.08 5.92
CA ALA A 71 -18.92 -14.21 7.37
C ALA A 71 -20.17 -13.63 8.02
#